data_AF-A0AAC9NPI0-F1
#
_entry.id   AF-A0AAC9NPI0-F1
#
_cell.length_a   1.000
_cell.length_b   1.000
_cell.length_c   1.000
_cell.angle_alpha   90.00
_cell.angle_beta   90.00
_cell.angle_gamma   90.00
#
_symmetry.space_group_name_H-M   'P 1'
#
loop_
_entity.id
_entity.type
_entity.pdbx_description
1 polymer ?
#
loop_
_entity_poly.entity_id
_entity_poly.type
_entity_poly.pdbx_seq_one_letter_code
_entity_poly.pdbx_strand_id
1 'polypeptide(L)'
;MSKLISTLNSIDLVTQDKINLIGNMQIHAKYENAEYKSFIDQLIDNININKSIDIYSLFLSLNSEICLNLYEIDNIAEIISSYLSILNTNFTKISPSESKQKCELAEKGINKFLVTMDINFAEMKSQNNLSSNNIELIIKLIEQIIIFFENNNLNYNPDLKIQLNKTLKKIEHSLVLEDQKTHESTVKETISETKKKEQISTTDKKTIKGSEKWIALIEKIEVLKALVESERIFETSIVYNDIQNLLVNFDPKEYFPEIFFPLYKKIAPFIANIHKNIDYYSSSIQWSIAQKMYNIDYKSFLDNLEKMPENNFLNSSPDITKNFFYETSSELKKTPIQDHKIMAEADAIKKEIEIKQHPNIKKNQNNGEKISSEIDEEYFEDLFDI
;
A
#
# COMPACT_ATOMS: atom_id res chain seq x y z
N MET A 1 11.68 -0.26 23.61
CA MET A 1 12.59 0.66 22.87
C MET A 1 12.88 0.07 21.50
N SER A 2 12.70 0.86 20.44
CA SER A 2 12.90 0.45 19.05
C SER A 2 14.33 0.00 18.75
N LYS A 3 14.49 -1.16 18.10
CA LYS A 3 15.79 -1.68 17.64
C LYS A 3 16.42 -0.75 16.59
N LEU A 4 15.62 -0.20 15.67
CA LEU A 4 16.09 0.73 14.65
C LEU A 4 16.58 2.03 15.29
N ILE A 5 15.82 2.62 16.22
CA ILE A 5 16.21 3.86 16.90
C ILE A 5 17.50 3.66 17.70
N SER A 6 17.64 2.52 18.39
CA SER A 6 18.91 2.18 19.06
C SER A 6 20.08 2.11 18.09
N THR A 7 19.89 1.49 16.92
CA THR A 7 20.91 1.46 15.86
C THR A 7 21.25 2.86 15.37
N LEU A 8 20.25 3.69 15.04
CA LEU A 8 20.45 5.05 14.53
C LEU A 8 21.18 5.96 15.54
N ASN A 9 20.92 5.79 16.84
CA ASN A 9 21.62 6.53 17.89
C ASN A 9 23.07 6.06 18.11
N SER A 10 23.41 4.84 17.69
CA SER A 10 24.73 4.24 17.89
C SER A 10 25.70 4.46 16.72
N ILE A 11 25.22 4.99 15.59
CA ILE A 11 26.00 5.20 14.37
C ILE A 11 26.08 6.69 14.01
N ASP A 12 27.17 7.09 13.38
CA ASP A 12 27.23 8.39 12.72
C ASP A 12 26.73 8.24 11.28
N LEU A 13 25.59 8.87 11.00
CA LEU A 13 24.92 8.78 9.71
C LEU A 13 25.69 9.56 8.63
N VAL A 14 25.84 8.92 7.47
CA VAL A 14 26.39 9.48 6.24
C VAL A 14 25.25 9.79 5.28
N THR A 15 25.09 11.06 4.92
CA THR A 15 24.10 11.48 3.93
C THR A 15 24.55 11.06 2.53
N GLN A 16 23.67 10.40 1.79
CA GLN A 16 23.86 10.10 0.38
C GLN A 16 23.24 11.20 -0.49
N ASP A 17 23.87 11.53 -1.62
CA ASP A 17 23.36 12.58 -2.50
C ASP A 17 22.05 12.21 -3.17
N LYS A 18 21.96 10.97 -3.66
CA LYS A 18 20.75 10.40 -4.23
C LYS A 18 20.53 8.99 -3.72
N ILE A 19 19.28 8.61 -3.56
CA ILE A 19 18.89 7.25 -3.21
C ILE A 19 18.63 6.44 -4.47
N ASN A 20 19.25 5.25 -4.53
CA ASN A 20 18.92 4.26 -5.53
C ASN A 20 17.64 3.50 -5.12
N LEU A 21 16.52 3.93 -5.69
CA LEU A 21 15.20 3.35 -5.42
C LEU A 21 15.12 1.86 -5.78
N ILE A 22 15.85 1.42 -6.81
CA ILE A 22 15.86 0.01 -7.23
C ILE A 22 16.59 -0.85 -6.19
N GLY A 23 17.67 -0.33 -5.61
CA GLY A 23 18.42 -1.01 -4.55
C GLY A 23 17.58 -1.24 -3.29
N ASN A 24 16.71 -0.29 -2.96
CA ASN A 24 15.82 -0.38 -1.80
C ASN A 24 14.52 -1.15 -2.08
N MET A 25 14.20 -1.45 -3.35
CA MET A 25 12.94 -2.08 -3.74
C MET A 25 12.70 -3.44 -3.08
N GLN A 26 13.75 -4.25 -2.91
CA GLN A 26 13.64 -5.55 -2.24
C GLN A 26 13.31 -5.42 -0.75
N ILE A 27 13.88 -4.40 -0.10
CA ILE A 27 13.59 -4.10 1.31
C ILE A 27 12.16 -3.56 1.40
N HIS A 28 11.79 -2.58 0.56
CA HIS A 28 10.44 -1.99 0.55
C HIS A 28 9.34 -3.01 0.22
N ALA A 29 9.62 -4.01 -0.61
CA ALA A 29 8.66 -5.09 -0.89
C ALA A 29 8.24 -5.85 0.38
N LYS A 30 9.13 -6.00 1.37
CA LYS A 30 8.79 -6.63 2.65
C LYS A 30 7.80 -5.79 3.45
N TYR A 31 7.94 -4.47 3.41
CA TYR A 31 6.97 -3.58 4.01
C TYR A 31 5.60 -3.74 3.34
N GLU A 32 5.54 -3.72 2.01
CA GLU A 32 4.28 -3.84 1.26
C GLU A 32 3.62 -5.23 1.44
N ASN A 33 4.40 -6.28 1.66
CA ASN A 33 3.90 -7.62 2.00
C ASN A 33 3.55 -7.80 3.50
N ALA A 34 3.54 -6.72 4.29
CA ALA A 34 3.31 -6.74 5.74
C ALA A 34 4.31 -7.60 6.54
N GLU A 35 5.50 -7.87 5.99
CA GLU A 35 6.62 -8.53 6.68
C GLU A 35 7.41 -7.52 7.53
N TYR A 36 6.74 -6.75 8.39
CA TYR A 36 7.30 -5.58 9.09
C TYR A 36 8.59 -5.86 9.87
N LYS A 37 8.65 -6.99 10.58
CA LYS A 37 9.86 -7.37 11.33
C LYS A 37 11.03 -7.68 10.40
N SER A 38 10.77 -8.40 9.31
CA SER A 38 11.74 -8.74 8.27
C SER A 38 12.26 -7.49 7.57
N PHE A 39 11.37 -6.53 7.30
CA PHE A 39 11.70 -5.22 6.77
C PHE A 39 12.66 -4.45 7.71
N ILE A 40 12.32 -4.35 9.00
CA ILE A 40 13.16 -3.64 9.98
C ILE A 40 14.54 -4.30 10.12
N ASP A 41 14.60 -5.64 10.22
CA ASP A 41 15.88 -6.34 10.37
C ASP A 41 16.79 -6.13 9.16
N GLN A 42 16.26 -6.24 7.93
CA GLN A 42 17.05 -5.98 6.72
C GLN A 42 17.45 -4.51 6.57
N LEU A 43 16.58 -3.58 6.98
CA LEU A 43 16.92 -2.17 6.97
C LEU A 43 18.05 -1.87 7.96
N ILE A 44 18.04 -2.47 9.14
CA ILE A 44 19.13 -2.35 10.12
C ILE A 44 20.44 -2.89 9.55
N ASP A 45 20.42 -4.06 8.90
CA ASP A 45 21.61 -4.62 8.25
C ASP A 45 22.16 -3.67 7.18
N ASN A 46 21.28 -3.11 6.34
CA ASN A 46 21.64 -2.12 5.33
C ASN A 46 22.24 -0.85 5.96
N ILE A 47 21.62 -0.32 7.02
CA ILE A 47 22.11 0.84 7.77
C ILE A 47 23.48 0.56 8.38
N ASN A 48 23.72 -0.63 8.94
CA ASN A 48 25.02 -0.98 9.51
C ASN A 48 26.13 -1.05 8.44
N ILE A 49 25.80 -1.49 7.23
CA ILE A 49 26.74 -1.59 6.11
C ILE A 49 27.01 -0.20 5.50
N ASN A 50 25.95 0.54 5.17
CA ASN A 50 26.05 1.77 4.39
C ASN A 50 26.11 3.05 5.25
N LYS A 51 25.84 2.93 6.56
CA LYS A 51 25.75 4.04 7.51
C LYS A 51 24.78 5.15 7.09
N SER A 52 23.76 4.80 6.31
CA SER A 52 22.81 5.76 5.74
C SER A 52 21.39 5.25 5.87
N ILE A 53 20.45 6.15 6.11
CA ILE A 53 19.02 5.89 6.01
C ILE A 53 18.38 7.00 5.18
N ASP A 54 17.44 6.63 4.31
CA ASP A 54 16.62 7.60 3.59
C ASP A 54 15.33 7.94 4.35
N ILE A 55 14.82 9.15 4.13
CA ILE A 55 13.65 9.67 4.84
C ILE A 55 12.39 8.81 4.60
N TYR A 56 12.24 8.20 3.42
CA TYR A 56 11.09 7.35 3.13
C TYR A 56 11.17 6.05 3.93
N SER A 57 12.32 5.36 3.92
CA SER A 57 12.56 4.16 4.73
C SER A 57 12.42 4.42 6.23
N LEU A 58 12.76 5.63 6.71
CA LEU A 58 12.53 6.03 8.10
C LEU A 58 11.02 6.05 8.44
N PHE A 59 10.18 6.63 7.59
CA PHE A 59 8.72 6.62 7.77
C PHE A 59 8.11 5.23 7.63
N LEU A 60 8.60 4.40 6.69
CA LEU A 60 8.18 3.01 6.59
C LEU A 60 8.52 2.21 7.85
N SER A 61 9.64 2.52 8.50
CA SER A 61 10.04 1.89 9.77
C SER A 61 9.17 2.34 10.93
N LEU A 62 8.86 3.63 11.01
CA LEU A 62 7.88 4.16 11.96
C LEU A 62 6.55 3.42 11.84
N ASN A 63 6.01 3.31 10.62
CA ASN A 63 4.78 2.53 10.36
C ASN A 63 4.91 1.07 10.76
N SER A 64 6.02 0.42 10.38
CA SER A 64 6.26 -0.99 10.68
C SER A 64 6.25 -1.25 12.19
N GLU A 65 6.88 -0.38 12.97
CA GLU A 65 6.91 -0.51 14.42
C GLU A 65 5.55 -0.26 15.05
N ILE A 66 4.78 0.72 14.55
CA ILE A 66 3.41 0.94 15.01
C ILE A 66 2.55 -0.29 14.71
N CYS A 67 2.62 -0.84 13.49
CA CYS A 67 1.89 -2.04 13.09
C CYS A 67 2.25 -3.25 13.98
N LEU A 68 3.51 -3.39 14.39
CA LEU A 68 3.95 -4.45 15.30
C LEU A 68 3.48 -4.25 16.76
N ASN A 69 3.06 -3.03 17.13
CA ASN A 69 2.68 -2.64 18.50
C ASN A 69 1.23 -2.14 18.61
N LEU A 70 0.34 -2.48 17.66
CA LEU A 70 -1.05 -2.02 17.66
C LEU A 70 -1.84 -2.43 18.93
N TYR A 71 -1.41 -3.45 19.66
CA TYR A 71 -2.09 -3.88 20.89
C TYR A 71 -1.69 -3.06 22.13
N GLU A 72 -0.63 -2.26 22.04
CA GLU A 72 -0.04 -1.52 23.17
C GLU A 72 0.06 -0.03 22.81
N ILE A 73 -1.03 0.72 23.02
CA ILE A 73 -1.14 2.11 22.57
C ILE A 73 -0.18 3.06 23.30
N ASP A 74 0.16 2.77 24.55
CA ASP A 74 1.20 3.48 25.28
C ASP A 74 2.53 3.47 24.50
N ASN A 75 2.87 2.33 23.89
CA ASN A 75 4.08 2.20 23.09
C ASN A 75 4.00 3.00 21.79
N ILE A 76 2.82 3.20 21.21
CA ILE A 76 2.67 3.96 19.95
C ILE A 76 3.13 5.40 20.16
N ALA A 77 2.73 6.05 21.26
CA ALA A 77 3.16 7.40 21.58
C ALA A 77 4.70 7.47 21.76
N GLU A 78 5.28 6.51 22.49
CA GLU A 78 6.74 6.42 22.69
C GLU A 78 7.50 6.19 21.36
N ILE A 79 6.97 5.35 20.48
CA ILE A 79 7.55 5.08 19.15
C ILE A 79 7.54 6.37 18.33
N ILE A 80 6.39 7.04 18.20
CA ILE A 80 6.28 8.29 17.43
C ILE A 80 7.24 9.36 17.99
N SER A 81 7.30 9.52 19.32
CA SER A 81 8.20 10.45 19.98
C SER A 81 9.68 10.16 19.68
N SER A 82 10.06 8.88 19.70
CA SER A 82 11.43 8.45 19.39
C SER A 82 11.85 8.80 17.95
N TYR A 83 10.97 8.54 16.98
CA TYR A 83 11.22 8.88 15.57
C TYR A 83 11.22 10.39 15.33
N LEU A 84 10.32 11.13 15.98
CA LEU A 84 10.32 12.59 15.93
C LEU A 84 11.62 13.17 16.50
N SER A 85 12.18 12.58 17.57
CA SER A 85 13.50 12.99 18.08
C SER A 85 14.58 12.79 17.03
N ILE A 86 14.60 11.64 16.33
CA ILE A 86 15.57 11.38 15.26
C ILE A 86 15.42 12.38 14.12
N LEU A 87 14.18 12.69 13.71
CA LEU A 87 13.92 13.73 12.71
C LEU A 87 14.51 15.05 13.16
N ASN A 88 14.20 15.51 14.37
CA ASN A 88 14.68 16.79 14.89
C ASN A 88 16.21 16.87 15.02
N THR A 89 16.88 15.80 15.45
CA THR A 89 18.33 15.83 15.68
C THR A 89 19.15 15.55 14.43
N ASN A 90 18.65 14.70 13.53
CA ASN A 90 19.45 14.12 12.46
C ASN A 90 18.92 14.46 11.05
N PHE A 91 17.94 15.36 10.90
CA PHE A 91 17.33 15.65 9.59
C PHE A 91 18.34 15.93 8.47
N THR A 92 19.38 16.72 8.75
CA THR A 92 20.43 17.07 7.77
C THR A 92 21.29 15.86 7.37
N LYS A 93 21.38 14.86 8.24
CA LYS A 93 22.11 13.60 8.02
C LYS A 93 21.25 12.50 7.37
N ILE A 94 19.93 12.65 7.38
CA ILE A 94 19.00 11.73 6.71
C ILE A 94 19.04 11.98 5.20
N SER A 95 19.18 10.90 4.45
CA SER A 95 19.31 10.94 2.99
C SER A 95 17.94 11.13 2.31
N PRO A 96 17.90 11.63 1.06
CA PRO A 96 19.02 12.18 0.28
C PRO A 96 19.42 13.61 0.72
N SER A 97 20.60 14.08 0.28
CA SER A 97 21.01 15.49 0.42
C SER A 97 20.34 16.38 -0.64
N GLU A 98 20.00 15.81 -1.81
CA GLU A 98 19.33 16.51 -2.90
C GLU A 98 17.91 16.91 -2.50
N SER A 99 17.66 18.22 -2.49
CA SER A 99 16.45 18.82 -1.93
C SER A 99 15.17 18.32 -2.58
N LYS A 100 15.13 18.22 -3.92
CA LYS A 100 13.92 17.80 -4.64
C LYS A 100 13.54 16.36 -4.29
N GLN A 101 14.49 15.42 -4.41
CA GLN A 101 14.27 14.02 -4.07
C GLN A 101 13.95 13.86 -2.58
N LYS A 102 14.56 14.66 -1.70
CA LYS A 102 14.26 14.64 -0.26
C LYS A 102 12.81 15.05 -0.01
N CYS A 103 12.34 16.14 -0.63
CA CYS A 103 10.95 16.57 -0.53
C CYS A 103 9.98 15.51 -1.04
N GLU A 104 10.24 14.93 -2.22
CA GLU A 104 9.38 13.88 -2.80
C GLU A 104 9.30 12.62 -1.92
N LEU A 105 10.43 12.18 -1.36
CA LEU A 105 10.48 11.01 -0.48
C LEU A 105 9.87 11.30 0.91
N ALA A 106 10.08 12.50 1.44
CA ALA A 106 9.47 12.93 2.69
C ALA A 106 7.94 12.98 2.57
N GLU A 107 7.43 13.58 1.49
CA GLU A 107 6.00 13.67 1.19
C GLU A 107 5.37 12.28 1.06
N LYS A 108 6.01 11.37 0.29
CA LYS A 108 5.56 9.97 0.20
C LYS A 108 5.55 9.28 1.55
N GLY A 109 6.59 9.47 2.35
CA GLY A 109 6.74 8.86 3.68
C GLY A 109 5.66 9.32 4.65
N ILE A 110 5.47 10.63 4.80
CA ILE A 110 4.47 11.17 5.71
C ILE A 110 3.05 10.82 5.27
N ASN A 111 2.75 10.87 3.98
CA ASN A 111 1.42 10.54 3.49
C ASN A 111 1.09 9.06 3.73
N LYS A 112 2.06 8.14 3.50
CA LYS A 112 1.91 6.73 3.85
C LYS A 112 1.75 6.54 5.36
N PHE A 113 2.49 7.29 6.19
CA PHE A 113 2.31 7.29 7.64
C PHE A 113 0.90 7.69 8.07
N LEU A 114 0.41 8.83 7.57
CA LEU A 114 -0.91 9.34 7.92
C LEU A 114 -2.04 8.37 7.52
N VAL A 115 -1.97 7.78 6.31
CA VAL A 115 -2.94 6.80 5.82
C VAL A 115 -2.90 5.52 6.66
N THR A 116 -1.71 4.96 6.90
CA THR A 116 -1.57 3.73 7.68
C THR A 116 -2.05 3.92 9.11
N MET A 117 -1.73 5.06 9.72
CA MET A 117 -2.26 5.43 11.04
C MET A 117 -3.79 5.53 11.04
N ASP A 118 -4.38 6.22 10.06
CA ASP A 118 -5.84 6.37 9.99
C ASP A 118 -6.54 5.02 9.89
N ILE A 119 -6.05 4.14 9.02
CA ILE A 119 -6.56 2.76 8.87
C ILE A 119 -6.43 2.01 10.19
N ASN A 120 -5.23 1.98 10.78
CA ASN A 120 -4.97 1.24 12.02
C ASN A 120 -5.87 1.71 13.17
N PHE A 121 -6.01 3.03 13.37
CA PHE A 121 -6.87 3.58 14.42
C PHE A 121 -8.36 3.43 14.11
N ALA A 122 -8.77 3.47 12.84
CA ALA A 122 -10.16 3.20 12.46
C ALA A 122 -10.56 1.73 12.73
N GLU A 123 -9.61 0.81 12.61
CA GLU A 123 -9.78 -0.62 12.92
C GLU A 123 -9.68 -0.94 14.41
N MET A 124 -9.08 -0.07 15.23
CA MET A 124 -9.06 -0.15 16.69
C MET A 124 -10.45 0.14 17.30
N LYS A 125 -11.42 -0.74 17.08
CA LYS A 125 -12.70 -0.75 17.81
C LYS A 125 -12.60 -1.72 18.98
N SER A 126 -13.02 -1.27 20.18
CA SER A 126 -13.30 -2.11 21.36
C SER A 126 -12.12 -2.81 22.04
N GLN A 127 -10.95 -2.17 22.18
CA GLN A 127 -9.97 -2.63 23.17
C GLN A 127 -10.09 -1.77 24.42
N ASN A 128 -10.46 -2.41 25.53
CA ASN A 128 -10.73 -1.83 26.87
C ASN A 128 -9.51 -1.11 27.52
N ASN A 129 -8.44 -0.86 26.77
CA ASN A 129 -7.16 -0.32 27.27
C ASN A 129 -6.79 1.04 26.67
N LEU A 130 -7.65 1.68 25.88
CA LEU A 130 -7.38 3.04 25.41
C LEU A 130 -7.69 4.06 26.51
N SER A 131 -6.67 4.80 26.95
CA SER A 131 -6.87 6.03 27.71
C SER A 131 -7.04 7.22 26.78
N SER A 132 -8.02 8.09 27.06
CA SER A 132 -8.21 9.37 26.37
C SER A 132 -6.91 10.19 26.33
N ASN A 133 -6.14 10.18 27.42
CA ASN A 133 -4.85 10.88 27.52
C ASN A 133 -3.84 10.40 26.46
N ASN A 134 -3.83 9.11 26.13
CA ASN A 134 -2.89 8.56 25.14
C ASN A 134 -3.24 9.01 23.73
N ILE A 135 -4.53 9.07 23.41
CA ILE A 135 -4.99 9.59 22.12
C ILE A 135 -4.64 11.07 21.99
N GLU A 136 -4.84 11.86 23.05
CA GLU A 136 -4.44 13.27 23.08
C GLU A 136 -2.92 13.44 22.87
N LEU A 137 -2.10 12.59 23.49
CA LEU A 137 -0.65 12.58 23.30
C LEU A 137 -0.27 12.24 21.85
N ILE A 138 -0.91 11.24 21.24
CA ILE A 138 -0.67 10.86 19.84
C ILE A 138 -1.05 12.01 18.89
N ILE A 139 -2.20 12.67 19.11
CA ILE A 139 -2.61 13.86 18.34
C ILE A 139 -1.54 14.94 18.43
N LYS A 140 -1.05 15.26 19.64
CA LYS A 140 0.00 16.26 19.85
C LYS A 140 1.31 15.89 19.13
N LEU A 141 1.70 14.61 19.15
CA LEU A 141 2.91 14.15 18.46
C LEU A 141 2.77 14.23 16.94
N ILE A 142 1.61 13.89 16.38
CA ILE A 142 1.32 14.07 14.96
C ILE A 142 1.40 15.55 14.59
N GLU A 143 0.81 16.44 15.39
CA GLU A 143 0.92 17.89 15.17
C GLU A 143 2.38 18.36 15.17
N GLN A 144 3.23 17.85 16.07
CA GLN A 144 4.65 18.17 16.09
C GLN A 144 5.39 17.67 14.84
N ILE A 145 5.05 16.48 14.31
CA ILE A 145 5.59 16.02 13.02
C ILE A 145 5.18 16.97 11.90
N ILE A 146 3.92 17.45 11.89
CA ILE A 146 3.47 18.38 10.86
C ILE A 146 4.18 19.74 10.97
N ILE A 147 4.34 20.27 12.19
CA ILE A 147 5.12 21.49 12.43
C ILE A 147 6.56 21.31 11.96
N PHE A 148 7.15 20.13 12.15
CA PHE A 148 8.48 19.82 11.62
C PHE A 148 8.51 19.89 10.08
N PHE A 149 7.48 19.37 9.38
CA PHE A 149 7.39 19.47 7.92
C PHE A 149 7.28 20.93 7.46
N GLU A 150 6.42 21.71 8.12
CA GLU A 150 6.22 23.13 7.82
C GLU A 150 7.51 23.94 8.04
N ASN A 151 8.21 23.73 9.16
CA ASN A 151 9.47 24.41 9.47
C ASN A 151 10.61 24.07 8.49
N ASN A 152 10.55 22.90 7.85
CA ASN A 152 11.55 22.44 6.88
C ASN A 152 11.11 22.62 5.43
N ASN A 153 10.00 23.32 5.16
CA ASN A 153 9.42 23.51 3.82
C ASN A 153 9.17 22.19 3.06
N LEU A 154 8.71 21.16 3.78
CA LEU A 154 8.37 19.86 3.21
C LEU A 154 6.87 19.78 2.91
N ASN A 155 6.54 19.12 1.80
CA ASN A 155 5.15 18.91 1.39
C ASN A 155 4.53 17.72 2.13
N TYR A 156 3.23 17.81 2.35
CA TYR A 156 2.37 16.72 2.82
C TYR A 156 0.94 16.97 2.34
N ASN A 157 0.11 15.92 2.29
CA ASN A 157 -1.30 16.07 1.95
C ASN A 157 -2.10 16.46 3.21
N PRO A 158 -2.68 17.69 3.27
CA PRO A 158 -3.40 18.16 4.44
C PRO A 158 -4.72 17.40 4.70
N ASP A 159 -5.33 16.84 3.66
CA ASP A 159 -6.58 16.08 3.81
C ASP A 159 -6.36 14.80 4.61
N LEU A 160 -5.21 14.14 4.44
CA LEU A 160 -4.83 12.95 5.21
C LEU A 160 -4.67 13.26 6.71
N LYS A 161 -4.06 14.41 7.03
CA LYS A 161 -3.96 14.90 8.41
C LYS A 161 -5.36 15.14 8.99
N ILE A 162 -6.24 15.78 8.23
CA ILE A 162 -7.61 16.07 8.65
C ILE A 162 -8.40 14.77 8.89
N GLN A 163 -8.23 13.77 8.02
CA GLN A 163 -8.86 12.45 8.15
C GLN A 163 -8.41 11.76 9.44
N LEU A 164 -7.10 11.60 9.65
CA LEU A 164 -6.53 10.99 10.85
C LEU A 164 -6.99 11.70 12.13
N ASN A 165 -6.95 13.03 12.16
CA ASN A 165 -7.41 13.80 13.32
C ASN A 165 -8.90 13.60 13.62
N LYS A 166 -9.74 13.46 12.58
CA LYS A 166 -11.16 13.13 12.77
C LYS A 166 -11.34 11.73 13.36
N THR A 167 -10.54 10.76 12.92
CA THR A 167 -10.56 9.38 13.43
C THR A 167 -10.14 9.35 14.90
N LEU A 168 -9.01 9.96 15.25
CA LEU A 168 -8.51 10.02 16.63
C LEU A 168 -9.48 10.74 17.57
N LYS A 169 -10.06 11.88 17.16
CA LYS A 169 -11.06 12.60 17.98
C LYS A 169 -12.36 11.83 18.18
N LYS A 170 -12.78 11.01 17.20
CA LYS A 170 -13.93 10.12 17.37
C LYS A 170 -13.64 9.07 18.44
N ILE A 171 -12.44 8.50 18.44
CA ILE A 171 -12.00 7.53 19.43
C ILE A 171 -11.96 8.19 20.82
N GLU A 172 -11.31 9.35 20.93
CA GLU A 172 -11.23 10.15 22.16
C GLU A 172 -12.63 10.42 22.75
N HIS A 173 -13.57 10.90 21.92
CA HIS A 173 -14.95 11.17 22.36
C HIS A 173 -15.70 9.90 22.80
N SER A 174 -15.49 8.77 22.12
CA SER A 174 -16.09 7.49 22.52
C SER A 174 -15.58 7.04 23.90
N LEU A 175 -14.30 7.24 24.20
CA LEU A 175 -13.71 6.87 25.49
C LEU A 175 -14.24 7.75 26.64
N VAL A 176 -14.35 9.06 26.42
CA VAL A 176 -14.91 10.00 27.41
C VAL A 176 -16.37 9.67 27.73
N LEU A 177 -17.16 9.23 26.75
CA LEU A 177 -18.53 8.78 26.96
C LEU A 177 -18.62 7.45 27.74
N GLU A 178 -17.63 6.57 27.62
CA GLU A 178 -17.54 5.34 28.41
C GLU A 178 -17.14 5.63 29.86
N ASP A 179 -16.17 6.52 30.09
CA ASP A 179 -15.75 6.97 31.42
C ASP A 179 -16.87 7.68 32.21
N GLN A 180 -17.75 8.41 31.53
CA GLN A 180 -18.92 9.03 32.15
C GLN A 180 -19.99 7.99 32.54
N LYS A 181 -20.13 6.90 31.77
CA LYS A 181 -21.07 5.82 32.09
C LYS A 181 -20.59 4.95 33.23
N THR A 182 -19.29 4.68 33.35
CA THR A 182 -18.70 3.93 34.48
C THR A 182 -18.75 4.71 35.80
N HIS A 183 -18.75 6.04 35.75
CA HIS A 183 -18.94 6.88 36.96
C HIS A 183 -20.39 7.02 37.43
N GLU A 184 -21.40 6.92 36.56
CA GLU A 184 -22.81 6.89 36.98
C GLU A 184 -23.29 5.51 37.46
N SER A 185 -22.65 4.43 37.03
CA SER A 185 -23.05 3.05 37.36
C SER A 185 -22.51 2.51 38.69
N THR A 186 -21.73 3.28 39.46
CA THR A 186 -21.36 2.92 40.84
C THR A 186 -22.43 3.27 41.89
N VAL A 187 -23.55 3.89 41.49
CA VAL A 187 -24.68 4.20 42.39
C VAL A 187 -25.99 3.82 41.73
N LYS A 188 -26.25 2.50 41.62
CA LYS A 188 -27.57 1.82 41.66
C LYS A 188 -27.52 0.52 40.85
N GLU A 189 -27.07 -0.54 41.49
CA GLU A 189 -27.57 -1.89 41.15
C GLU A 189 -28.09 -2.55 42.43
N THR A 190 -29.41 -2.48 42.59
CA THR A 190 -30.15 -3.52 43.30
C THR A 190 -31.50 -3.67 42.63
N ILE A 191 -31.82 -4.93 42.27
CA ILE A 191 -33.15 -5.49 41.99
C ILE A 191 -33.72 -5.19 40.59
N SER A 192 -33.67 -6.18 39.69
CA SER A 192 -34.83 -7.07 39.41
C SER A 192 -34.58 -8.01 38.23
N GLU A 193 -34.54 -9.31 38.54
CA GLU A 193 -34.92 -10.35 37.59
C GLU A 193 -36.43 -10.27 37.33
N THR A 194 -36.92 -10.54 36.10
CA THR A 194 -37.88 -11.63 35.80
C THR A 194 -38.12 -11.76 34.28
N LYS A 195 -38.07 -13.04 33.86
CA LYS A 195 -38.34 -13.68 32.55
C LYS A 195 -39.58 -13.20 31.77
N LYS A 196 -39.50 -13.28 30.43
CA LYS A 196 -40.43 -14.12 29.63
C LYS A 196 -39.92 -14.42 28.21
N LYS A 197 -40.04 -15.70 27.85
CA LYS A 197 -39.85 -16.29 26.51
C LYS A 197 -41.07 -15.99 25.63
N GLU A 198 -40.86 -15.88 24.33
CA GLU A 198 -41.82 -16.37 23.32
C GLU A 198 -41.09 -16.79 22.05
N GLN A 199 -41.36 -18.03 21.62
CA GLN A 199 -40.99 -18.61 20.33
C GLN A 199 -42.08 -18.28 19.32
N ILE A 200 -41.71 -17.88 18.09
CA ILE A 200 -42.54 -18.12 16.90
C ILE A 200 -41.63 -18.54 15.75
N SER A 201 -41.86 -19.77 15.28
CA SER A 201 -41.48 -20.28 13.97
C SER A 201 -42.53 -19.88 12.93
N THR A 202 -42.12 -19.41 11.75
CA THR A 202 -42.51 -19.96 10.43
C THR A 202 -41.89 -19.14 9.29
N THR A 203 -41.48 -19.87 8.28
CA THR A 203 -41.01 -19.48 6.96
C THR A 203 -42.03 -18.60 6.24
N ASP A 204 -41.62 -17.40 5.86
CA ASP A 204 -42.23 -16.64 4.76
C ASP A 204 -41.21 -15.62 4.26
N LYS A 205 -41.15 -15.43 2.93
CA LYS A 205 -40.31 -14.43 2.25
C LYS A 205 -40.71 -13.04 2.75
N LYS A 206 -40.12 -12.61 3.87
CA LYS A 206 -40.16 -11.22 4.31
C LYS A 206 -39.33 -10.42 3.31
N THR A 207 -40.01 -9.65 2.48
CA THR A 207 -39.43 -8.44 1.89
C THR A 207 -38.81 -7.64 3.04
N ILE A 208 -37.48 -7.69 3.13
CA ILE A 208 -36.71 -7.01 4.16
C ILE A 208 -36.92 -5.52 3.92
N LYS A 209 -37.82 -4.88 4.69
CA LYS A 209 -37.91 -3.42 4.75
C LYS A 209 -36.70 -2.89 5.51
N GLY A 210 -35.58 -2.79 4.81
CA GLY A 210 -34.39 -2.08 5.29
C GLY A 210 -34.31 -0.66 4.73
N SER A 211 -33.29 0.08 5.15
CA SER A 211 -32.96 1.37 4.53
C SER A 211 -32.60 1.18 3.05
N GLU A 212 -32.74 2.22 2.23
CA GLU A 212 -32.37 2.18 0.80
C GLU A 212 -30.92 1.71 0.61
N LYS A 213 -30.02 2.09 1.52
CA LYS A 213 -28.62 1.64 1.55
C LYS A 213 -28.49 0.13 1.78
N TRP A 214 -29.30 -0.43 2.67
CA TRP A 214 -29.31 -1.87 2.92
C TRP A 214 -29.84 -2.64 1.72
N ILE A 215 -30.94 -2.17 1.13
CA ILE A 215 -31.52 -2.77 -0.07
C ILE A 215 -30.51 -2.77 -1.21
N ALA A 216 -29.86 -1.63 -1.46
CA ALA A 216 -28.81 -1.51 -2.48
C ALA A 216 -27.63 -2.45 -2.23
N LEU A 217 -27.19 -2.63 -0.98
CA LEU A 217 -26.12 -3.56 -0.63
C LEU A 217 -26.50 -5.01 -0.93
N ILE A 218 -27.72 -5.42 -0.56
CA ILE A 218 -28.22 -6.77 -0.85
C ILE A 218 -28.32 -7.00 -2.35
N GLU A 219 -28.83 -6.03 -3.11
CA GLU A 219 -28.91 -6.13 -4.56
C GLU A 219 -27.52 -6.24 -5.21
N LYS A 220 -26.53 -5.46 -4.75
CA LYS A 220 -25.13 -5.55 -5.21
C LYS A 220 -24.48 -6.90 -4.88
N ILE A 221 -24.80 -7.46 -3.71
CA ILE A 221 -24.34 -8.80 -3.31
C ILE A 221 -24.90 -9.88 -4.25
N GLU A 222 -26.16 -9.77 -4.67
CA GLU A 222 -26.75 -10.70 -5.64
C GLU A 222 -26.09 -10.56 -7.03
N VAL A 223 -25.78 -9.34 -7.47
CA VAL A 223 -25.00 -9.10 -8.70
C VAL A 223 -23.62 -9.75 -8.61
N LEU A 224 -22.91 -9.58 -7.49
CA LEU A 224 -21.61 -10.21 -7.25
C LEU A 224 -21.70 -11.74 -7.34
N LYS A 225 -22.72 -12.34 -6.72
CA LYS A 225 -22.95 -13.79 -6.77
C LYS A 225 -23.16 -14.31 -8.19
N ALA A 226 -23.87 -13.56 -9.04
CA ALA A 226 -24.12 -13.94 -10.43
C ALA A 226 -22.86 -13.77 -11.32
N LEU A 227 -22.04 -12.76 -11.06
CA LEU A 227 -20.75 -12.57 -11.75
C LEU A 227 -19.75 -13.69 -11.45
N VAL A 228 -19.71 -14.15 -10.20
CA VAL A 228 -18.89 -15.31 -9.81
C VAL A 228 -19.35 -16.59 -10.51
N GLU A 229 -20.66 -16.82 -10.63
CA GLU A 229 -21.20 -17.99 -11.35
C GLU A 229 -20.91 -17.98 -12.85
N SER A 230 -20.80 -16.80 -13.44
CA SER A 230 -20.47 -16.64 -14.86
C SER A 230 -18.96 -16.55 -15.15
N GLU A 231 -18.12 -16.77 -14.13
CA GLU A 231 -16.66 -16.68 -14.19
C GLU A 231 -16.17 -15.37 -14.83
N ARG A 232 -16.88 -14.27 -14.57
CA ARG A 232 -16.56 -12.92 -15.04
C ARG A 232 -15.72 -12.23 -13.98
N ILE A 233 -14.49 -12.72 -13.79
CA ILE A 233 -13.61 -12.33 -12.68
C ILE A 233 -13.24 -10.85 -12.72
N PHE A 234 -13.03 -10.26 -13.90
CA PHE A 234 -12.74 -8.83 -14.02
C PHE A 234 -13.92 -7.98 -13.51
N GLU A 235 -15.12 -8.24 -14.02
CA GLU A 235 -16.36 -7.57 -13.58
C GLU A 235 -16.66 -7.87 -12.09
N THR A 236 -16.43 -9.11 -11.65
CA THR A 236 -16.52 -9.51 -10.23
C THR A 236 -15.63 -8.64 -9.35
N SER A 237 -14.44 -8.29 -9.85
CA SER A 237 -13.48 -7.46 -9.12
C SER A 237 -13.96 -6.02 -8.94
N ILE A 238 -14.64 -5.46 -9.95
CA ILE A 238 -15.27 -4.13 -9.87
C ILE A 238 -16.33 -4.12 -8.76
N VAL A 239 -17.25 -5.09 -8.79
CA VAL A 239 -18.36 -5.17 -7.83
C VAL A 239 -17.86 -5.50 -6.43
N TYR A 240 -16.87 -6.40 -6.32
CA TYR A 240 -16.26 -6.75 -5.05
C TYR A 240 -15.59 -5.53 -4.40
N ASN A 241 -14.81 -4.76 -5.17
CA ASN A 241 -14.15 -3.55 -4.67
C ASN A 241 -15.17 -2.51 -4.16
N ASP A 242 -16.28 -2.31 -4.88
CA ASP A 242 -17.36 -1.43 -4.41
C ASP A 242 -18.04 -1.94 -3.14
N ILE A 243 -18.35 -3.23 -3.05
CA ILE A 243 -18.93 -3.82 -1.83
C ILE A 243 -17.98 -3.67 -0.65
N GLN A 244 -16.67 -3.90 -0.82
CA GLN A 244 -15.70 -3.66 0.27
C GLN A 244 -15.74 -2.20 0.73
N ASN A 245 -15.74 -1.25 -0.21
CA ASN A 245 -15.82 0.19 0.13
C ASN A 245 -17.12 0.57 0.85
N LEU A 246 -18.25 -0.07 0.49
CA LEU A 246 -19.52 0.12 1.21
C LEU A 246 -19.44 -0.45 2.64
N LEU A 247 -18.77 -1.59 2.81
CA LEU A 247 -18.61 -2.25 4.10
C LEU A 247 -17.63 -1.52 5.04
N VAL A 248 -16.72 -0.69 4.52
CA VAL A 248 -15.83 0.17 5.34
C VAL A 248 -16.62 1.09 6.28
N ASN A 249 -17.76 1.61 5.81
CA ASN A 249 -18.56 2.57 6.56
C ASN A 249 -19.71 1.93 7.37
N PHE A 250 -20.02 0.66 7.11
CA PHE A 250 -21.13 -0.06 7.71
C PHE A 250 -20.81 -1.56 7.67
N ASP A 251 -20.58 -2.19 8.83
CA ASP A 251 -20.27 -3.62 8.91
C ASP A 251 -21.46 -4.48 9.39
N PRO A 252 -22.37 -4.89 8.49
CA PRO A 252 -23.49 -5.77 8.79
C PRO A 252 -23.08 -7.24 8.99
N LYS A 253 -21.80 -7.62 8.86
CA LYS A 253 -21.38 -9.03 8.85
C LYS A 253 -21.65 -9.74 10.18
N GLU A 254 -21.53 -9.03 11.30
CA GLU A 254 -21.85 -9.54 12.64
C GLU A 254 -23.35 -9.70 12.86
N TYR A 255 -24.16 -8.85 12.21
CA TYR A 255 -25.61 -8.79 12.41
C TYR A 255 -26.39 -9.69 11.44
N PHE A 256 -25.78 -10.03 10.29
CA PHE A 256 -26.41 -10.79 9.21
C PHE A 256 -25.50 -11.89 8.64
N PRO A 257 -24.95 -12.80 9.48
CA PRO A 257 -24.04 -13.85 9.04
C PRO A 257 -24.66 -14.76 7.97
N GLU A 258 -25.98 -14.94 7.97
CA GLU A 258 -26.74 -15.72 6.99
C GLU A 258 -26.65 -15.17 5.55
N ILE A 259 -26.35 -13.87 5.39
CA ILE A 259 -26.17 -13.25 4.07
C ILE A 259 -24.70 -13.33 3.64
N PHE A 260 -23.77 -13.03 4.55
CA PHE A 260 -22.36 -12.87 4.22
C PHE A 260 -21.58 -14.19 4.19
N PHE A 261 -21.91 -15.17 5.04
CA PHE A 261 -21.22 -16.45 5.04
C PHE A 261 -21.39 -17.22 3.71
N PRO A 262 -22.61 -17.35 3.13
CA PRO A 262 -22.78 -17.95 1.81
C PRO A 262 -22.07 -17.17 0.70
N LEU A 263 -22.03 -15.84 0.81
CA LEU A 263 -21.28 -15.00 -0.13
C LEU A 263 -19.79 -15.35 -0.07
N TYR A 264 -19.15 -15.26 1.11
CA TYR A 264 -17.72 -15.53 1.26
C TYR A 264 -17.34 -16.95 0.84
N LYS A 265 -18.16 -17.94 1.17
CA LYS A 265 -17.97 -19.32 0.70
C LYS A 265 -17.92 -19.42 -0.83
N LYS A 266 -18.70 -18.59 -1.53
CA LYS A 266 -18.80 -18.59 -2.99
C LYS A 266 -17.64 -17.87 -3.68
N ILE A 267 -17.16 -16.76 -3.11
CA ILE A 267 -16.01 -15.99 -3.64
C ILE A 267 -14.66 -16.59 -3.26
N ALA A 268 -14.56 -17.34 -2.15
CA ALA A 268 -13.29 -17.89 -1.64
C ALA A 268 -12.42 -18.61 -2.70
N PRO A 269 -12.97 -19.44 -3.62
CA PRO A 269 -12.16 -20.09 -4.66
C PRO A 269 -11.53 -19.12 -5.67
N PHE A 270 -12.12 -17.94 -5.85
CA PHE A 270 -11.74 -16.95 -6.85
C PHE A 270 -11.06 -15.72 -6.27
N ILE A 271 -10.94 -15.64 -4.94
CA ILE A 271 -10.52 -14.42 -4.23
C ILE A 271 -9.12 -13.95 -4.64
N ALA A 272 -8.19 -14.88 -4.86
CA ALA A 272 -6.84 -14.56 -5.34
C ALA A 272 -6.87 -13.90 -6.73
N ASN A 273 -7.71 -14.42 -7.65
CA ASN A 273 -7.85 -13.85 -8.98
C ASN A 273 -8.58 -12.50 -8.95
N ILE A 274 -9.53 -12.33 -8.04
CA ILE A 274 -10.23 -11.05 -7.82
C ILE A 274 -9.22 -9.98 -7.37
N HIS A 275 -8.44 -10.25 -6.33
CA HIS A 275 -7.42 -9.30 -5.86
C HIS A 275 -6.35 -9.01 -6.92
N LYS A 276 -5.88 -10.04 -7.64
CA LYS A 276 -4.95 -9.84 -8.75
C LYS A 276 -5.50 -8.90 -9.83
N ASN A 277 -6.79 -8.99 -10.15
CA ASN A 277 -7.43 -8.07 -11.10
C ASN A 277 -7.54 -6.65 -10.54
N ILE A 278 -7.86 -6.50 -9.25
CA ILE A 278 -7.88 -5.19 -8.58
C ILE A 278 -6.49 -4.55 -8.66
N ASP A 279 -5.46 -5.27 -8.25
CA ASP A 279 -4.09 -4.75 -8.20
C ASP A 279 -3.59 -4.36 -9.59
N TYR A 280 -3.87 -5.19 -10.60
CA TYR A 280 -3.37 -4.98 -11.95
C TYR A 280 -4.14 -3.90 -12.72
N TYR A 281 -5.47 -3.84 -12.56
CA TYR A 281 -6.32 -2.99 -13.39
C TYR A 281 -6.88 -1.76 -12.66
N SER A 282 -6.83 -1.63 -11.32
CA SER A 282 -7.48 -0.53 -10.59
C SER A 282 -7.11 0.89 -11.04
N SER A 283 -5.92 1.07 -11.61
CA SER A 283 -5.43 2.34 -12.17
C SER A 283 -5.63 2.47 -13.68
N SER A 284 -6.20 1.46 -14.33
CA SER A 284 -6.35 1.38 -15.79
C SER A 284 -7.62 2.07 -16.29
N ILE A 285 -7.60 2.43 -17.58
CA ILE A 285 -8.76 3.03 -18.24
C ILE A 285 -9.95 2.06 -18.31
N GLN A 286 -9.68 0.77 -18.53
CA GLN A 286 -10.70 -0.27 -18.61
C GLN A 286 -11.43 -0.41 -17.28
N TRP A 287 -10.69 -0.36 -16.17
CA TRP A 287 -11.27 -0.34 -14.83
C TRP A 287 -12.12 0.90 -14.58
N SER A 288 -11.60 2.09 -14.94
CA SER A 288 -12.35 3.34 -14.78
C SER A 288 -13.68 3.33 -15.55
N ILE A 289 -13.67 2.82 -16.78
CA ILE A 289 -14.88 2.69 -17.61
C ILE A 289 -15.83 1.67 -17.00
N ALA A 290 -15.36 0.47 -16.67
CA ALA A 290 -16.19 -0.59 -16.07
C ALA A 290 -16.82 -0.14 -14.74
N GLN A 291 -16.06 0.58 -13.91
CA GLN A 291 -16.54 1.15 -12.66
C GLN A 291 -17.62 2.22 -12.90
N LYS A 292 -17.45 3.09 -13.91
CA LYS A 292 -18.49 4.07 -14.28
C LYS A 292 -19.76 3.38 -14.78
N MET A 293 -19.64 2.35 -15.61
CA MET A 293 -20.79 1.58 -16.11
C MET A 293 -21.56 0.93 -14.95
N TYR A 294 -20.84 0.28 -14.04
CA TYR A 294 -21.42 -0.29 -12.82
C TYR A 294 -22.10 0.75 -11.92
N ASN A 295 -21.49 1.93 -11.76
CA ASN A 295 -22.05 3.00 -10.92
C ASN A 295 -23.32 3.63 -11.48
N ILE A 296 -23.48 3.65 -12.81
CA ILE A 296 -24.68 4.18 -13.48
C ILE A 296 -25.86 3.21 -13.30
N ASP A 297 -25.63 1.93 -13.55
CA ASP A 297 -26.66 0.90 -13.42
C ASP A 297 -26.04 -0.47 -13.09
N TYR A 298 -25.95 -0.77 -11.80
CA TYR A 298 -25.41 -2.04 -11.32
C TYR A 298 -26.32 -3.23 -11.62
N LYS A 299 -27.62 -3.01 -11.88
CA LYS A 299 -28.59 -4.09 -12.17
C LYS A 299 -28.39 -4.56 -13.62
N SER A 300 -28.25 -3.61 -14.54
CA SER A 300 -27.99 -3.91 -15.96
C SER A 300 -26.54 -4.27 -16.27
N PHE A 301 -25.64 -4.22 -15.27
CA PHE A 301 -24.23 -4.56 -15.43
C PHE A 301 -24.02 -6.01 -15.93
N LEU A 302 -24.99 -6.89 -15.68
CA LEU A 302 -25.03 -8.28 -16.16
C LEU A 302 -25.75 -8.45 -17.51
N ASP A 303 -26.76 -7.64 -17.78
CA ASP A 303 -27.79 -7.96 -18.77
C ASP A 303 -27.44 -7.54 -20.20
N ASN A 304 -26.47 -6.64 -20.40
CA ASN A 304 -26.14 -6.10 -21.73
C ASN A 304 -24.64 -6.01 -22.05
N LEU A 305 -23.76 -6.52 -21.18
CA LEU A 305 -22.31 -6.42 -21.36
C LEU A 305 -21.74 -7.71 -21.94
N GLU A 306 -21.11 -7.64 -23.11
CA GLU A 306 -20.23 -8.72 -23.60
C GLU A 306 -19.10 -8.96 -22.56
N LYS A 307 -18.67 -10.22 -22.40
CA LYS A 307 -17.62 -10.58 -21.43
C LYS A 307 -16.37 -9.75 -21.71
N MET A 308 -15.94 -8.96 -20.72
CA MET A 308 -14.79 -8.09 -20.84
C MET A 308 -13.54 -8.93 -21.21
N PRO A 309 -12.74 -8.52 -22.20
CA PRO A 309 -11.61 -9.32 -22.68
C PRO A 309 -10.55 -9.55 -21.60
N GLU A 310 -10.49 -8.68 -20.58
CA GLU A 310 -9.64 -8.76 -19.38
C GLU A 310 -9.79 -10.09 -18.63
N ASN A 311 -10.94 -10.76 -18.75
CA ASN A 311 -11.16 -12.09 -18.20
C ASN A 311 -10.29 -13.20 -18.83
N ASN A 312 -9.75 -12.98 -20.03
CA ASN A 312 -8.96 -13.96 -20.77
C ASN A 312 -7.45 -13.80 -20.54
N PHE A 313 -6.99 -12.63 -20.09
CA PHE A 313 -5.57 -12.29 -19.97
C PHE A 313 -4.90 -12.91 -18.72
N LEU A 314 -5.66 -13.19 -17.66
CA LEU A 314 -5.11 -13.73 -16.42
C LEU A 314 -5.36 -15.23 -16.21
N ASN A 315 -6.25 -15.83 -17.01
CA ASN A 315 -6.61 -17.25 -16.95
C ASN A 315 -5.82 -18.13 -17.94
N SER A 316 -4.98 -17.55 -18.79
CA SER A 316 -4.12 -18.27 -19.72
C SER A 316 -2.78 -18.62 -19.06
N SER A 317 -2.73 -19.82 -18.47
CA SER A 317 -1.56 -20.66 -18.13
C SER A 317 -1.33 -20.93 -16.63
N PRO A 318 -1.59 -22.17 -16.15
CA PRO A 318 -1.18 -22.62 -14.81
C PRO A 318 0.32 -22.99 -14.71
N ASP A 319 1.06 -23.06 -15.82
CA ASP A 319 2.37 -23.72 -15.87
C ASP A 319 3.57 -22.79 -15.92
N ILE A 320 3.40 -21.49 -16.17
CA ILE A 320 4.55 -20.55 -16.21
C ILE A 320 4.93 -20.11 -14.79
N THR A 321 3.98 -19.99 -13.86
CA THR A 321 4.26 -19.54 -12.48
C THR A 321 4.92 -20.60 -11.61
N LYS A 322 4.82 -21.89 -11.92
CA LYS A 322 5.56 -22.93 -11.15
C LYS A 322 7.08 -22.86 -11.32
N ASN A 323 7.58 -22.26 -12.40
CA ASN A 323 9.03 -22.14 -12.65
C ASN A 323 9.63 -20.80 -12.21
N PHE A 324 8.81 -19.85 -11.70
CA PHE A 324 9.28 -18.55 -11.20
C PHE A 324 9.03 -18.34 -9.71
N PHE A 325 8.43 -19.31 -9.02
CA PHE A 325 8.38 -19.37 -7.57
C PHE A 325 9.34 -20.45 -7.07
N TYR A 326 10.26 -20.02 -6.22
CA TYR A 326 11.38 -20.75 -5.62
C TYR A 326 11.10 -22.24 -5.33
N GLU A 327 11.93 -23.12 -5.91
CA GLU A 327 12.36 -24.32 -5.20
C GLU A 327 13.07 -23.86 -3.92
N THR A 328 12.44 -24.13 -2.78
CA THR A 328 13.08 -23.96 -1.47
C THR A 328 14.35 -24.80 -1.43
N SER A 329 15.45 -24.23 -0.94
CA SER A 329 16.79 -24.84 -0.82
C SER A 329 16.89 -26.05 0.13
N SER A 330 15.79 -26.77 0.36
CA SER A 330 15.70 -27.98 1.18
C SER A 330 15.53 -29.28 0.37
N GLU A 331 15.44 -29.23 -0.97
CA GLU A 331 15.36 -30.44 -1.81
C GLU A 331 16.55 -30.61 -2.77
N LEU A 332 17.77 -30.58 -2.23
CA LEU A 332 18.95 -31.11 -2.92
C LEU A 332 18.93 -32.65 -2.90
N LYS A 333 18.23 -33.26 -3.86
CA LYS A 333 18.44 -34.68 -4.18
C LYS A 333 19.81 -34.86 -4.81
N LYS A 334 20.71 -35.45 -4.02
CA LYS A 334 22.02 -35.97 -4.46
C LYS A 334 21.85 -36.89 -5.68
N THR A 335 22.53 -36.60 -6.78
CA THR A 335 22.92 -37.60 -7.78
C THR A 335 24.34 -37.32 -8.31
N PRO A 336 25.05 -38.36 -8.77
CA PRO A 336 26.49 -38.53 -8.52
C PRO A 336 27.40 -37.93 -9.61
N ILE A 337 28.63 -37.63 -9.18
CA ILE A 337 29.80 -37.32 -10.01
C ILE A 337 30.25 -38.60 -10.73
N GLN A 338 30.38 -38.54 -12.06
CA GLN A 338 31.38 -39.27 -12.87
C GLN A 338 31.38 -38.72 -14.31
N ASP A 339 32.43 -37.99 -14.68
CA ASP A 339 33.54 -38.40 -15.57
C ASP A 339 33.24 -38.14 -17.06
N HIS A 340 34.00 -37.22 -17.68
CA HIS A 340 34.90 -37.55 -18.79
C HIS A 340 35.87 -36.41 -19.14
N LYS A 341 37.15 -36.82 -19.16
CA LYS A 341 38.40 -36.18 -19.56
C LYS A 341 38.43 -35.72 -21.04
N ILE A 342 39.14 -34.60 -21.25
CA ILE A 342 40.21 -34.34 -22.26
C ILE A 342 39.87 -34.50 -23.75
N MET A 343 40.05 -33.41 -24.52
CA MET A 343 41.05 -33.36 -25.61
C MET A 343 41.49 -31.91 -25.88
N ALA A 344 42.80 -31.70 -25.81
CA ALA A 344 43.53 -30.54 -26.26
C ALA A 344 43.99 -30.72 -27.72
N GLU A 345 44.12 -29.59 -28.41
CA GLU A 345 44.97 -29.32 -29.59
C GLU A 345 44.75 -30.12 -30.89
N ALA A 346 44.31 -29.39 -31.94
CA ALA A 346 45.02 -29.37 -33.24
C ALA A 346 44.54 -28.19 -34.10
N ASP A 347 45.50 -27.57 -34.78
CA ASP A 347 45.39 -26.76 -36.00
C ASP A 347 45.20 -25.25 -35.89
N ALA A 348 46.30 -24.63 -35.47
CA ALA A 348 46.79 -23.39 -36.04
C ALA A 348 46.92 -23.46 -37.57
N ILE A 349 46.26 -22.56 -38.30
CA ILE A 349 46.80 -22.01 -39.56
C ILE A 349 46.59 -20.49 -39.56
N LYS A 350 47.69 -19.77 -39.30
CA LYS A 350 47.91 -18.38 -39.73
C LYS A 350 47.74 -18.28 -41.25
N LYS A 351 47.04 -17.25 -41.73
CA LYS A 351 47.52 -16.49 -42.89
C LYS A 351 47.23 -15.00 -42.70
N GLU A 352 48.31 -14.28 -42.92
CA GLU A 352 48.61 -12.87 -42.67
C GLU A 352 48.40 -12.09 -43.98
N ILE A 353 48.18 -10.76 -43.86
CA ILE A 353 48.47 -9.71 -44.88
C ILE A 353 47.37 -9.59 -45.97
N GLU A 354 46.76 -8.42 -46.24
CA GLU A 354 47.42 -7.26 -46.84
C GLU A 354 46.58 -5.95 -46.73
N ILE A 355 47.15 -4.93 -46.11
CA ILE A 355 46.74 -3.52 -46.21
C ILE A 355 47.32 -2.95 -47.51
N LYS A 356 46.51 -2.30 -48.35
CA LYS A 356 47.01 -1.43 -49.43
C LYS A 356 46.40 -0.04 -49.32
N GLN A 357 47.29 0.95 -49.21
CA GLN A 357 47.03 2.38 -49.25
C GLN A 357 47.17 2.95 -50.68
N HIS A 358 46.34 3.98 -50.95
CA HIS A 358 46.57 5.21 -51.78
C HIS A 358 46.61 5.13 -53.32
N PRO A 359 46.43 6.25 -54.10
CA PRO A 359 46.22 7.69 -53.75
C PRO A 359 45.13 8.51 -54.55
N ASN A 360 44.85 9.75 -54.06
CA ASN A 360 44.47 11.04 -54.71
C ASN A 360 43.44 11.10 -55.88
N ILE A 361 42.51 12.09 -55.99
CA ILE A 361 42.76 13.53 -56.29
C ILE A 361 41.52 14.41 -55.95
N LYS A 362 41.79 15.52 -55.23
CA LYS A 362 41.20 16.89 -55.20
C LYS A 362 39.85 17.20 -55.88
N LYS A 363 38.99 17.97 -55.20
CA LYS A 363 38.94 19.47 -55.28
C LYS A 363 37.78 20.07 -54.46
N ASN A 364 38.14 21.13 -53.71
CA ASN A 364 37.40 22.39 -53.47
C ASN A 364 36.00 22.33 -52.82
N GLN A 365 35.58 23.21 -51.92
CA GLN A 365 36.08 24.51 -51.48
C GLN A 365 35.29 24.92 -50.22
N ASN A 366 35.99 25.58 -49.28
CA ASN A 366 35.56 26.72 -48.46
C ASN A 366 34.27 26.59 -47.64
N ASN A 367 34.37 26.45 -46.32
CA ASN A 367 34.68 27.49 -45.31
C ASN A 367 33.41 28.18 -44.78
N GLY A 368 33.24 28.12 -43.47
CA GLY A 368 32.72 29.27 -42.72
C GLY A 368 31.59 28.98 -41.73
N GLU A 369 31.86 28.18 -40.71
CA GLU A 369 31.19 28.40 -39.42
C GLU A 369 31.82 29.64 -38.74
N LYS A 370 30.98 30.57 -38.25
CA LYS A 370 31.16 31.22 -36.95
C LYS A 370 29.93 32.04 -36.51
N ILE A 371 29.24 31.51 -35.48
CA ILE A 371 28.84 32.13 -34.21
C ILE A 371 28.33 33.59 -34.24
N SER A 372 27.06 33.84 -33.86
CA SER A 372 26.67 34.39 -32.54
C SER A 372 25.19 34.82 -32.46
N SER A 373 24.56 34.48 -31.33
CA SER A 373 23.55 35.25 -30.55
C SER A 373 22.45 36.05 -31.27
N GLU A 374 21.19 35.64 -31.05
CA GLU A 374 20.13 36.57 -30.65
C GLU A 374 19.01 35.78 -29.95
N ILE A 375 18.63 36.28 -28.77
CA ILE A 375 17.45 35.88 -28.00
C ILE A 375 16.32 36.74 -28.54
N ASP A 376 15.19 36.14 -28.89
CA ASP A 376 13.90 36.84 -28.91
C ASP A 376 12.87 35.98 -28.18
N GLU A 377 12.38 36.55 -27.08
CA GLU A 377 11.17 36.18 -26.37
C GLU A 377 9.96 36.54 -27.25
N GLU A 378 9.07 35.60 -27.52
CA GLU A 378 7.60 35.76 -27.57
C GLU A 378 6.95 34.52 -28.21
N TYR A 379 5.70 34.24 -27.81
CA TYR A 379 4.76 33.26 -28.36
C TYR A 379 4.88 31.78 -27.95
N PHE A 380 4.35 31.47 -26.76
CA PHE A 380 3.52 30.27 -26.55
C PHE A 380 2.29 30.66 -25.71
N GLU A 381 1.37 31.37 -26.36
CA GLU A 381 -0.07 31.26 -26.05
C GLU A 381 -0.68 30.25 -27.03
N ASP A 382 -1.84 29.72 -26.65
CA ASP A 382 -2.69 28.75 -27.36
C ASP A 382 -2.49 27.27 -27.02
N LEU A 383 -2.67 27.07 -25.72
CA LEU A 383 -3.58 26.08 -25.13
C LEU A 383 -4.94 26.01 -25.87
N PHE A 384 -5.41 24.77 -26.07
CA PHE A 384 -6.82 24.36 -26.27
C PHE A 384 -7.56 24.79 -27.54
N ASP A 385 -7.78 23.82 -28.43
CA ASP A 385 -9.13 23.56 -28.96
C ASP A 385 -9.30 22.10 -29.39
N ILE A 386 -10.49 21.56 -29.06
CA ILE A 386 -11.10 20.22 -29.27
C ILE A 386 -10.98 19.23 -28.10
#